data_AF-A0A7Z8YC79-F1
#
_entry.id   AF-A0A7Z8YC79-F1
#
_cell.length_a   1.000
_cell.length_b   1.000
_cell.length_c   1.000
_cell.angle_alpha   90.00
_cell.angle_beta   90.00
_cell.angle_gamma   90.00
#
_symmetry.space_group_name_H-M   'P 1'
#
loop_
_entity.id
_entity.type
_entity.pdbx_description
1 polymer ?
#
loop_
_entity_poly.entity_id
_entity_poly.type
_entity_poly.pdbx_seq_one_letter_code
_entity_poly.pdbx_strand_id
1 'polypeptide(L)'
;MTNYELKYELHIICGTGKVSYGDTIQATTRYLRGSKRTSSQSEGAKYFKNEETARLSKWIEAKQLWYPKIDLSLFVSEGAEQKVFLNGEKEVLKLNDAIYYTSWVDYFNNLLLNNYFFPDTAYQLKGFYKDNDTLYAVVKQDFIKEDVPTSLEEVKVFMERNGFVNIRNNDYRNPELGIILEDLHEENVLTRNGSLFFIDTVFYIEPTFWQIDR
;
A
#
# COMPACT_ATOMS: atom_id res chain seq x y z
N MET A 1 25.22 0.72 1.02
CA MET A 1 24.36 1.03 -0.13
C MET A 1 24.29 2.55 -0.23
N THR A 2 24.55 3.12 -1.39
CA THR A 2 24.50 4.58 -1.60
C THR A 2 23.07 5.04 -1.87
N ASN A 3 22.77 6.31 -1.65
CA ASN A 3 21.42 6.86 -1.84
C ASN A 3 20.92 6.74 -3.29
N TYR A 4 21.86 6.71 -4.25
CA TYR A 4 21.56 6.39 -5.64
C TYR A 4 21.05 4.95 -5.78
N GLU A 5 21.73 3.98 -5.18
CA GLU A 5 21.33 2.56 -5.21
C GLU A 5 19.93 2.35 -4.62
N LEU A 6 19.57 3.05 -3.54
CA LEU A 6 18.22 2.97 -2.94
C LEU A 6 17.12 3.54 -3.86
N LYS A 7 17.35 4.68 -4.54
CA LYS A 7 16.41 5.17 -5.56
C LYS A 7 16.31 4.22 -6.76
N TYR A 8 17.42 3.58 -7.14
CA TYR A 8 17.43 2.52 -8.16
C TYR A 8 16.60 1.31 -7.74
N GLU A 9 16.61 0.94 -6.46
CA GLU A 9 15.78 -0.17 -5.96
C GLU A 9 14.28 0.18 -5.97
N LEU A 10 13.91 1.45 -5.79
CA LEU A 10 12.53 1.94 -5.89
C LEU A 10 11.98 2.06 -7.32
N HIS A 11 12.73 1.56 -8.30
CA HIS A 11 12.23 1.20 -9.63
C HIS A 11 11.02 0.27 -9.60
N ILE A 12 10.67 -0.33 -8.46
CA ILE A 12 9.42 -1.04 -8.23
C ILE A 12 8.19 -0.17 -8.59
N ILE A 13 8.26 1.14 -8.33
CA ILE A 13 7.18 2.08 -8.64
C ILE A 13 7.08 2.30 -10.15
N CYS A 14 8.20 2.26 -10.87
CA CYS A 14 8.26 2.30 -12.33
C CYS A 14 8.04 0.91 -12.98
N GLY A 15 7.99 -0.14 -12.17
CA GLY A 15 7.80 -1.53 -12.56
C GLY A 15 9.08 -2.28 -12.96
N THR A 16 10.24 -1.63 -12.97
CA THR A 16 11.52 -2.26 -13.36
C THR A 16 12.22 -2.98 -12.21
N GLY A 17 11.89 -2.63 -10.96
CA GLY A 17 12.34 -3.33 -9.76
C GLY A 17 11.38 -4.47 -9.36
N LYS A 18 11.84 -5.39 -8.51
CA LYS A 18 11.06 -6.52 -7.99
C LYS A 18 10.91 -6.44 -6.48
N VAL A 19 9.72 -6.76 -5.98
CA VAL A 19 9.40 -6.96 -4.56
C VAL A 19 8.50 -8.17 -4.40
N SER A 20 8.44 -8.71 -3.19
CA SER A 20 7.48 -9.76 -2.83
C SER A 20 6.07 -9.37 -3.28
N TYR A 21 5.41 -10.27 -4.01
CA TYR A 21 4.05 -10.10 -4.52
C TYR A 21 3.81 -8.85 -5.41
N GLY A 22 4.87 -8.25 -5.98
CA GLY A 22 4.77 -7.01 -6.75
C GLY A 22 4.15 -7.12 -8.14
N ASP A 23 4.27 -8.26 -8.81
CA ASP A 23 3.96 -8.38 -10.25
C ASP A 23 2.54 -7.93 -10.63
N THR A 24 1.52 -8.43 -9.91
CA THR A 24 0.10 -8.08 -10.16
C THR A 24 -0.17 -6.61 -9.84
N ILE A 25 0.43 -6.10 -8.77
CA ILE A 25 0.27 -4.71 -8.34
C ILE A 25 0.88 -3.78 -9.41
N GLN A 26 2.11 -4.06 -9.84
CA GLN A 26 2.81 -3.31 -10.89
C GLN A 26 2.08 -3.38 -12.23
N ALA A 27 1.56 -4.54 -12.63
CA ALA A 27 0.79 -4.69 -13.86
C ALA A 27 -0.47 -3.81 -13.85
N THR A 28 -1.18 -3.78 -12.72
CA THR A 28 -2.38 -2.94 -12.53
C THR A 28 -2.03 -1.45 -12.56
N THR A 29 -0.99 -1.03 -11.81
CA THR A 29 -0.50 0.35 -11.80
C THR A 29 -0.07 0.83 -13.18
N ARG A 30 0.63 -0.02 -13.95
CA ARG A 30 1.05 0.29 -15.33
C ARG A 30 -0.13 0.52 -16.26
N TYR A 31 -1.16 -0.32 -16.17
CA TYR A 31 -2.37 -0.15 -16.97
C TYR A 31 -3.03 1.22 -16.69
N LEU A 32 -3.21 1.56 -15.41
CA LEU A 32 -3.83 2.83 -15.03
C LEU A 32 -3.02 4.04 -15.50
N ARG A 33 -1.69 4.01 -15.33
CA ARG A 33 -0.80 5.10 -15.82
C ARG A 33 -0.80 5.24 -17.34
N GLY A 34 -0.76 4.12 -18.07
CA GLY A 34 -0.79 4.12 -19.55
C GLY A 34 -2.07 4.73 -20.11
N SER A 35 -3.17 4.65 -19.36
CA SER A 35 -4.48 5.19 -19.75
C SER A 35 -4.62 6.71 -19.52
N LYS A 36 -3.69 7.37 -18.80
CA LYS A 36 -3.80 8.76 -18.31
C LYS A 36 -3.64 9.85 -19.40
N ARG A 37 -3.55 9.51 -20.68
CA ARG A 37 -3.11 10.44 -21.74
C ARG A 37 -4.18 11.35 -22.38
N THR A 38 -5.44 11.36 -21.92
CA THR A 38 -6.50 12.07 -22.67
C THR A 38 -7.53 12.91 -21.90
N SER A 39 -7.48 13.07 -20.57
CA SER A 39 -8.40 14.00 -19.87
C SER A 39 -7.72 15.31 -19.44
N SER A 40 -8.34 16.42 -19.82
CA SER A 40 -7.92 17.82 -19.63
C SER A 40 -7.70 18.20 -18.17
N GLN A 41 -6.69 19.03 -17.92
CA GLN A 41 -6.38 19.64 -16.62
C GLN A 41 -7.46 20.64 -16.19
N SER A 42 -8.44 20.21 -15.39
CA SER A 42 -9.25 21.12 -14.55
C SER A 42 -10.18 20.44 -13.53
N GLU A 43 -10.28 19.11 -13.48
CA GLU A 43 -11.26 18.44 -12.62
C GLU A 43 -10.64 17.92 -11.30
N GLY A 44 -11.34 18.14 -10.18
CA GLY A 44 -10.82 17.87 -8.82
C GLY A 44 -10.55 16.39 -8.52
N ALA A 45 -9.80 16.12 -7.44
CA ALA A 45 -9.30 14.78 -7.08
C ALA A 45 -10.38 13.67 -7.04
N LYS A 46 -11.59 13.98 -6.58
CA LYS A 46 -12.71 13.01 -6.53
C LYS A 46 -13.16 12.57 -7.93
N TYR A 47 -13.20 13.49 -8.89
CA TYR A 47 -13.56 13.16 -10.27
C TYR A 47 -12.48 12.28 -10.91
N PHE A 48 -11.21 12.64 -10.71
CA PHE A 48 -10.08 11.85 -11.18
C PHE A 48 -10.12 10.39 -10.67
N LYS A 49 -10.40 10.19 -9.38
CA LYS A 49 -10.52 8.85 -8.79
C LYS A 49 -11.68 8.05 -9.37
N ASN A 50 -12.81 8.68 -9.66
CA ASN A 50 -13.95 8.01 -10.31
C ASN A 50 -13.59 7.55 -11.74
N GLU A 51 -12.88 8.37 -12.51
CA GLU A 51 -12.37 7.95 -13.83
C GLU A 51 -11.41 6.76 -13.71
N GLU A 52 -10.48 6.79 -12.75
CA GLU A 52 -9.59 5.65 -12.50
C GLU A 52 -10.37 4.39 -12.12
N THR A 53 -11.37 4.49 -11.22
CA THR A 53 -12.23 3.36 -10.84
C THR A 53 -12.94 2.75 -12.05
N ALA A 54 -13.46 3.58 -12.97
CA ALA A 54 -14.12 3.10 -14.19
C ALA A 54 -13.14 2.38 -15.14
N ARG A 55 -11.92 2.90 -15.29
CA ARG A 55 -10.87 2.26 -16.10
C ARG A 55 -10.38 0.97 -15.46
N LEU A 56 -10.18 0.96 -14.14
CA LEU A 56 -9.80 -0.22 -13.37
C LEU A 56 -10.85 -1.31 -13.52
N SER A 57 -12.13 -0.99 -13.41
CA SER A 57 -13.24 -1.95 -13.60
C SER A 57 -13.20 -2.62 -14.98
N LYS A 58 -12.94 -1.86 -16.05
CA LYS A 58 -12.77 -2.41 -17.41
C LYS A 58 -11.58 -3.36 -17.52
N TRP A 59 -10.48 -3.05 -16.85
CA TRP A 59 -9.30 -3.92 -16.80
C TRP A 59 -9.55 -5.21 -16.05
N ILE A 60 -10.21 -5.10 -14.89
CA ILE A 60 -10.56 -6.26 -14.06
C ILE A 60 -11.39 -7.25 -14.85
N GLU A 61 -12.40 -6.76 -15.57
CA GLU A 61 -13.24 -7.59 -16.46
C GLU A 61 -12.41 -8.24 -17.56
N ALA A 62 -11.63 -7.44 -18.30
CA ALA A 62 -10.83 -7.92 -19.43
C ALA A 62 -9.74 -8.94 -19.03
N LYS A 63 -9.27 -8.89 -17.78
CA LYS A 63 -8.23 -9.78 -17.23
C LYS A 63 -8.79 -10.84 -16.28
N GLN A 64 -10.11 -10.89 -16.09
CA GLN A 64 -10.77 -11.82 -15.18
C GLN A 64 -10.19 -11.79 -13.76
N LEU A 65 -9.96 -10.58 -13.24
CA LEU A 65 -9.34 -10.34 -11.93
C LEU A 65 -10.36 -10.24 -10.78
N TRP A 66 -11.62 -10.59 -11.03
CA TRP A 66 -12.64 -10.64 -9.98
C TRP A 66 -12.34 -11.77 -8.99
N TYR A 67 -12.32 -11.43 -7.71
CA TYR A 67 -12.21 -12.38 -6.62
C TYR A 67 -13.58 -13.04 -6.41
N PRO A 68 -13.67 -14.39 -6.43
CA PRO A 68 -14.92 -15.09 -6.69
C PRO A 68 -15.97 -14.94 -5.59
N LYS A 69 -15.55 -14.97 -4.32
CA LYS A 69 -16.45 -14.81 -3.17
C LYS A 69 -15.64 -14.46 -1.92
N ILE A 70 -16.19 -13.59 -1.07
CA ILE A 70 -15.69 -13.35 0.28
C ILE A 70 -16.58 -14.11 1.26
N ASP A 71 -15.97 -14.86 2.17
CA ASP A 71 -16.70 -15.52 3.25
C ASP A 71 -16.89 -14.55 4.41
N LEU A 72 -18.09 -13.98 4.50
CA LEU A 72 -18.44 -13.00 5.53
C LEU A 72 -18.43 -13.59 6.96
N SER A 73 -18.50 -14.92 7.10
CA SER A 73 -18.42 -15.57 8.42
C SER A 73 -17.03 -15.49 9.05
N LEU A 74 -16.00 -15.19 8.25
CA LEU A 74 -14.61 -15.07 8.69
C LEU A 74 -14.24 -13.64 9.10
N PHE A 75 -15.21 -12.74 9.21
CA PHE A 75 -15.00 -11.34 9.57
C PHE A 75 -14.29 -11.19 10.93
N VAL A 76 -13.29 -10.31 10.98
CA VAL A 76 -12.47 -10.02 12.17
C VAL A 76 -12.72 -8.60 12.66
N SER A 77 -12.54 -7.62 11.76
CA SER A 77 -12.61 -6.20 12.09
C SER A 77 -12.95 -5.37 10.86
N GLU A 78 -13.47 -4.16 11.11
CA GLU A 78 -13.77 -3.15 10.10
C GLU A 78 -13.25 -1.80 10.59
N GLY A 79 -12.40 -1.18 9.75
CA GLY A 79 -12.07 0.25 9.81
C GLY A 79 -12.90 1.03 8.79
N ALA A 80 -12.65 2.32 8.66
CA ALA A 80 -13.42 3.18 7.74
C ALA A 80 -13.23 2.83 6.24
N GLU A 81 -12.09 2.23 5.90
CA GLU A 81 -11.62 1.91 4.55
C GLU A 81 -11.44 0.41 4.30
N GLN A 82 -11.39 -0.39 5.38
CA GLN A 82 -10.94 -1.76 5.29
C GLN A 82 -11.81 -2.73 6.09
N LYS A 83 -12.12 -3.88 5.47
CA LYS A 83 -12.74 -5.03 6.14
C LYS A 83 -11.75 -6.19 6.16
N VAL A 84 -11.50 -6.76 7.34
CA VAL A 84 -10.53 -7.83 7.57
C VAL A 84 -11.26 -9.15 7.81
N PHE A 85 -10.81 -10.20 7.12
CA PHE A 85 -11.35 -11.55 7.20
C PHE A 85 -10.21 -12.53 7.46
N LEU A 86 -10.41 -13.53 8.33
CA LEU A 86 -9.46 -14.64 8.49
C LEU A 86 -9.36 -15.43 7.18
N ASN A 87 -8.15 -15.87 6.87
CA ASN A 87 -7.89 -16.79 5.78
C ASN A 87 -7.06 -17.97 6.31
N GLY A 88 -7.75 -18.90 6.96
CA GLY A 88 -7.09 -19.95 7.74
C GLY A 88 -6.46 -19.40 9.02
N GLU A 89 -5.40 -20.04 9.51
CA GLU A 89 -4.80 -19.72 10.82
C GLU A 89 -3.69 -18.65 10.75
N LYS A 90 -3.13 -18.38 9.57
CA LYS A 90 -1.87 -17.63 9.42
C LYS A 90 -1.96 -16.43 8.49
N GLU A 91 -3.12 -16.17 7.91
CA GLU A 91 -3.28 -15.12 6.91
C GLU A 91 -4.61 -14.40 7.12
N VAL A 92 -4.66 -13.15 6.66
CA VAL A 92 -5.88 -12.35 6.56
C VAL A 92 -6.11 -11.90 5.12
N LEU A 93 -7.38 -11.81 4.75
CA LEU A 93 -7.84 -11.11 3.56
C LEU A 93 -8.39 -9.76 3.98
N LYS A 94 -7.99 -8.71 3.26
CA LYS A 94 -8.47 -7.35 3.49
C LYS A 94 -9.13 -6.81 2.22
N LEU A 95 -10.33 -6.25 2.38
CA LEU A 95 -11.03 -5.49 1.34
C LEU A 95 -10.76 -4.02 1.55
N ASN A 96 -10.08 -3.35 0.62
CA ASN A 96 -9.76 -1.93 0.73
C ASN A 96 -10.35 -1.17 -0.48
N ASP A 97 -11.16 -0.14 -0.22
CA ASP A 97 -11.78 0.70 -1.26
C ASP A 97 -10.91 1.91 -1.68
N ALA A 98 -9.70 1.97 -1.12
CA ALA A 98 -8.74 3.02 -1.28
C ALA A 98 -9.24 4.41 -0.87
N ILE A 99 -10.32 4.57 -0.07
CA ILE A 99 -10.99 5.86 0.16
C ILE A 99 -10.05 6.98 0.65
N TYR A 100 -9.05 6.65 1.48
CA TYR A 100 -8.04 7.58 1.99
C TYR A 100 -6.99 8.02 0.97
N TYR A 101 -6.93 7.38 -0.20
CA TYR A 101 -5.99 7.72 -1.27
C TYR A 101 -6.63 8.64 -2.31
N THR A 102 -5.87 9.58 -2.86
CA THR A 102 -6.38 10.47 -3.91
C THR A 102 -6.63 9.77 -5.23
N SER A 103 -6.00 8.61 -5.45
CA SER A 103 -6.12 7.78 -6.65
C SER A 103 -5.88 6.30 -6.33
N TRP A 104 -6.32 5.40 -7.22
CA TRP A 104 -5.99 3.96 -7.11
C TRP A 104 -4.49 3.73 -7.32
N VAL A 105 -3.85 4.54 -8.16
CA VAL A 105 -2.40 4.48 -8.38
C VAL A 105 -1.64 4.76 -7.08
N ASP A 106 -2.10 5.71 -6.27
CA ASP A 106 -1.46 6.00 -4.97
C ASP A 106 -1.62 4.81 -4.01
N TYR A 107 -2.80 4.20 -3.96
CA TYR A 107 -3.02 2.99 -3.16
C TYR A 107 -2.12 1.84 -3.59
N PHE A 108 -1.99 1.57 -4.89
CA PHE A 108 -1.09 0.50 -5.36
C PHE A 108 0.39 0.83 -5.14
N ASN A 109 0.78 2.10 -5.22
CA ASN A 109 2.12 2.54 -4.85
C ASN A 109 2.36 2.30 -3.35
N ASN A 110 1.37 2.56 -2.49
CA ASN A 110 1.45 2.26 -1.06
C ASN A 110 1.74 0.78 -0.81
N LEU A 111 1.02 -0.13 -1.48
CA LEU A 111 1.29 -1.57 -1.36
C LEU A 111 2.72 -1.94 -1.81
N LEU A 112 3.20 -1.37 -2.91
CA LEU A 112 4.56 -1.62 -3.38
C LEU A 112 5.64 -1.12 -2.41
N LEU A 113 5.43 0.06 -1.82
CA LEU A 113 6.35 0.63 -0.83
C LEU A 113 6.33 -0.18 0.46
N ASN A 114 5.16 -0.60 0.95
CA ASN A 114 5.08 -1.52 2.09
C ASN A 114 5.85 -2.82 1.80
N ASN A 115 5.64 -3.44 0.65
CA ASN A 115 6.32 -4.70 0.31
C ASN A 115 7.84 -4.54 0.16
N TYR A 116 8.33 -3.33 -0.07
CA TYR A 116 9.74 -3.00 -0.15
C TYR A 116 10.34 -2.75 1.23
N PHE A 117 9.76 -1.85 2.01
CA PHE A 117 10.28 -1.46 3.32
C PHE A 117 10.00 -2.52 4.39
N PHE A 118 8.88 -3.24 4.28
CA PHE A 118 8.37 -4.19 5.26
C PHE A 118 8.01 -5.53 4.59
N PRO A 119 9.00 -6.27 4.07
CA PRO A 119 8.75 -7.50 3.32
C PRO A 119 8.08 -8.60 4.17
N ASP A 120 8.27 -8.58 5.49
CA ASP A 120 7.66 -9.53 6.43
C ASP A 120 6.14 -9.36 6.59
N THR A 121 5.59 -8.24 6.13
CA THR A 121 4.15 -7.94 6.11
C THR A 121 3.67 -7.61 4.70
N ALA A 122 4.34 -8.14 3.68
CA ALA A 122 4.05 -7.84 2.28
C ALA A 122 2.61 -8.21 1.88
N TYR A 123 1.93 -7.30 1.21
CA TYR A 123 0.61 -7.47 0.64
C TYR A 123 0.67 -8.22 -0.69
N GLN A 124 -0.19 -9.23 -0.85
CA GLN A 124 -0.46 -9.86 -2.13
C GLN A 124 -1.83 -9.42 -2.66
N LEU A 125 -1.87 -8.70 -3.78
CA LEU A 125 -3.12 -8.41 -4.48
C LEU A 125 -3.69 -9.69 -5.11
N LYS A 126 -4.82 -10.18 -4.58
CA LYS A 126 -5.50 -11.40 -5.03
C LYS A 126 -6.49 -11.16 -6.15
N GLY A 127 -6.95 -9.92 -6.29
CA GLY A 127 -7.96 -9.53 -7.26
C GLY A 127 -8.81 -8.40 -6.71
N PHE A 128 -10.04 -8.31 -7.20
CA PHE A 128 -10.97 -7.24 -6.88
C PHE A 128 -12.35 -7.79 -6.55
N TYR A 129 -13.05 -7.12 -5.66
CA TYR A 129 -14.40 -7.48 -5.25
C TYR A 129 -15.30 -6.26 -5.39
N LYS A 130 -16.56 -6.47 -5.79
CA LYS A 130 -17.55 -5.40 -5.92
C LYS A 130 -18.72 -5.69 -4.99
N ASP A 131 -19.06 -4.73 -4.14
CA ASP A 131 -20.21 -4.79 -3.25
C ASP A 131 -20.89 -3.42 -3.20
N ASN A 132 -22.21 -3.37 -3.40
CA ASN A 132 -23.03 -2.15 -3.39
C ASN A 132 -22.41 -0.96 -4.15
N ASP A 133 -21.93 -1.21 -5.37
CA ASP A 133 -21.23 -0.26 -6.24
C ASP A 133 -19.85 0.22 -5.78
N THR A 134 -19.39 -0.20 -4.61
CA THR A 134 -18.02 0.02 -4.16
C THR A 134 -17.09 -1.06 -4.72
N LEU A 135 -15.99 -0.60 -5.31
CA LEU A 135 -14.90 -1.45 -5.76
C LEU A 135 -13.87 -1.60 -4.65
N TYR A 136 -13.54 -2.84 -4.30
CA TYR A 136 -12.51 -3.17 -3.31
C TYR A 136 -11.35 -3.90 -3.99
N ALA A 137 -10.13 -3.52 -3.64
CA ALA A 137 -8.98 -4.40 -3.83
C ALA A 137 -9.00 -5.48 -2.75
N VAL A 138 -8.83 -6.74 -3.16
CA VAL A 138 -8.68 -7.88 -2.25
C VAL A 138 -7.21 -8.15 -2.07
N VAL A 139 -6.66 -7.81 -0.90
CA VAL A 139 -5.26 -8.06 -0.56
C VAL A 139 -5.15 -9.13 0.51
N LYS A 140 -4.12 -9.96 0.41
CA LYS A 140 -3.75 -10.95 1.41
C LYS A 140 -2.50 -10.49 2.15
N GLN A 141 -2.46 -10.68 3.45
CA GLN A 141 -1.30 -10.40 4.30
C GLN A 141 -1.17 -11.52 5.36
N ASP A 142 0.04 -11.76 5.84
CA ASP A 142 0.26 -12.69 6.95
C ASP A 142 -0.38 -12.15 8.24
N PHE A 143 -1.00 -13.03 9.03
CA PHE A 143 -1.60 -12.68 10.30
C PHE A 143 -0.54 -12.66 11.39
N ILE A 144 -0.22 -11.47 11.87
CA ILE A 144 0.71 -11.27 12.98
C ILE A 144 -0.09 -11.05 14.25
N LYS A 145 0.19 -11.88 15.26
CA LYS A 145 -0.32 -11.71 16.62
C LYS A 145 0.80 -11.15 17.48
N GLU A 146 0.61 -9.93 17.98
CA GLU A 146 1.52 -9.33 18.96
C GLU A 146 1.65 -10.21 20.21
N ASP A 147 2.85 -10.26 20.78
CA ASP A 147 3.11 -10.93 22.06
C ASP A 147 3.37 -9.95 23.20
N VAL A 148 3.76 -8.72 22.88
CA VAL A 148 3.96 -7.61 23.81
C VAL A 148 3.48 -6.30 23.19
N PRO A 149 3.08 -5.30 24.00
CA PRO A 149 2.79 -3.96 23.50
C PRO A 149 4.00 -3.36 22.79
N THR A 150 3.76 -2.70 21.65
CA THR A 150 4.82 -2.06 20.87
C THR A 150 5.33 -0.78 21.52
N SER A 151 6.65 -0.63 21.58
CA SER A 151 7.29 0.60 22.06
C SER A 151 7.47 1.61 20.93
N LEU A 152 6.77 2.75 20.98
CA LEU A 152 6.92 3.81 19.98
C LEU A 152 8.34 4.39 19.92
N GLU A 153 9.11 4.33 21.01
CA GLU A 153 10.52 4.72 21.01
C GLU A 153 11.37 3.74 20.20
N GLU A 154 11.08 2.44 20.27
CA GLU A 154 11.76 1.44 19.42
C GLU A 154 11.41 1.62 17.95
N VAL A 155 10.15 1.94 17.63
CA VAL A 155 9.71 2.30 16.27
C VAL A 155 10.49 3.51 15.77
N LYS A 156 10.59 4.57 16.59
CA LYS A 156 11.34 5.78 16.23
C LYS A 156 12.81 5.48 15.94
N VAL A 157 13.48 4.73 16.81
CA VAL A 157 14.88 4.31 16.62
C VAL A 157 15.03 3.47 15.35
N PHE A 158 14.08 2.57 15.07
CA PHE A 158 14.06 1.78 13.84
C PHE A 158 13.95 2.68 12.60
N MET A 159 13.02 3.64 12.60
CA MET A 159 12.82 4.57 11.48
C MET A 159 14.06 5.43 11.22
N GLU A 160 14.65 6.00 12.29
CA GLU A 160 15.87 6.81 12.20
C GLU A 160 17.04 6.02 11.60
N ARG A 161 17.22 4.77 12.00
CA ARG A 161 18.25 3.87 11.44
C ARG A 161 18.03 3.55 9.96
N ASN A 162 16.80 3.67 9.48
CA ASN A 162 16.43 3.45 8.07
C ASN A 162 16.34 4.77 7.26
N GLY A 163 16.92 5.86 7.78
CA GLY A 163 17.02 7.14 7.06
C GLY A 163 15.73 7.97 7.05
N PHE A 164 14.75 7.60 7.86
CA PHE A 164 13.55 8.40 8.06
C PHE A 164 13.73 9.35 9.24
N VAL A 165 13.30 10.60 9.07
CA VAL A 165 13.24 11.60 10.14
C VAL A 165 11.80 11.77 10.61
N ASN A 166 11.59 11.81 11.92
CA ASN A 166 10.29 12.13 12.48
C ASN A 166 9.93 13.59 12.15
N ILE A 167 8.72 13.83 11.63
CA ILE A 167 8.26 15.17 11.27
C ILE A 167 7.19 15.68 12.24
N ARG A 168 6.25 14.83 12.66
CA ARG A 168 5.17 15.15 13.58
C ARG A 168 4.56 13.85 14.11
N ASN A 169 4.20 13.77 15.38
CA ASN A 169 3.59 12.58 15.98
C ASN A 169 4.40 11.32 15.60
N ASN A 170 3.77 10.31 15.01
CA ASN A 170 4.43 9.13 14.47
C ASN A 170 4.48 9.14 12.93
N ASP A 171 4.52 10.33 12.33
CA ASP A 171 4.70 10.54 10.90
C ASP A 171 6.20 10.76 10.62
N TYR A 172 6.69 10.12 9.56
CA TYR A 172 8.10 10.08 9.22
C TYR A 172 8.33 10.45 7.76
N ARG A 173 9.46 11.08 7.47
CA ARG A 173 9.86 11.49 6.13
C ARG A 173 11.26 10.99 5.81
N ASN A 174 11.44 10.37 4.66
CA ASN A 174 12.75 10.13 4.08
C ASN A 174 13.03 11.24 3.04
N PRO A 175 13.81 12.29 3.38
CA PRO A 175 14.04 13.43 2.50
C PRO A 175 14.79 13.04 1.22
N GLU A 176 15.68 12.05 1.31
CA GLU A 176 16.54 11.63 0.20
C GLU A 176 15.73 10.89 -0.85
N LEU A 177 14.84 10.00 -0.40
CA LEU A 177 13.95 9.26 -1.29
C LEU A 177 12.76 10.11 -1.76
N GLY A 178 12.36 11.13 -1.01
CA GLY A 178 11.14 11.89 -1.28
C GLY A 178 9.89 11.09 -0.90
N ILE A 179 9.92 10.44 0.26
CA ILE A 179 8.84 9.57 0.75
C ILE A 179 8.40 10.04 2.12
N ILE A 180 7.09 10.04 2.35
CA ILE A 180 6.49 10.21 3.68
C ILE A 180 5.80 8.90 4.05
N LEU A 181 5.94 8.48 5.30
CA LEU A 181 5.26 7.35 5.90
C LEU A 181 4.50 7.84 7.14
N GLU A 182 3.18 7.76 7.09
CA GLU A 182 2.28 8.18 8.16
C GLU A 182 1.66 6.95 8.84
N ASP A 183 0.93 7.23 9.93
CA ASP A 183 0.07 6.26 10.63
C ASP A 183 0.80 5.14 11.39
N LEU A 184 2.04 5.40 11.85
CA LEU A 184 2.82 4.45 12.65
C LEU A 184 2.47 4.51 14.14
N HIS A 185 1.23 4.20 14.51
CA HIS A 185 0.80 4.06 15.90
C HIS A 185 0.86 2.61 16.39
N GLU A 186 0.59 2.40 17.69
CA GLU A 186 0.68 1.10 18.36
C GLU A 186 -0.22 0.01 17.74
N GLU A 187 -1.36 0.38 17.16
CA GLU A 187 -2.23 -0.59 16.47
C GLU A 187 -1.70 -1.02 15.08
N ASN A 188 -0.86 -0.20 14.43
CA ASN A 188 -0.34 -0.44 13.08
C ASN A 188 1.11 -0.96 13.06
N VAL A 189 1.75 -0.99 14.23
CA VAL A 189 3.08 -1.60 14.39
C VAL A 189 3.01 -2.62 15.51
N LEU A 190 3.21 -3.89 15.16
CA LEU A 190 3.06 -5.02 16.06
C LEU A 190 4.44 -5.57 16.45
N THR A 191 4.66 -5.80 17.74
CA THR A 191 5.88 -6.47 18.22
C THR A 191 5.63 -7.96 18.41
N ARG A 192 6.51 -8.78 17.83
CA ARG A 192 6.51 -10.23 18.04
C ARG A 192 7.92 -10.79 18.04
N ASN A 193 8.26 -11.60 19.04
CA ASN A 193 9.59 -12.19 19.21
C ASN A 193 10.74 -11.15 19.11
N GLY A 194 10.50 -9.93 19.61
CA GLY A 194 11.48 -8.83 19.58
C GLY A 194 11.69 -8.19 18.19
N SER A 195 10.82 -8.45 17.23
CA SER A 195 10.82 -7.81 15.89
C SER A 195 9.56 -6.97 15.68
N LEU A 196 9.71 -5.87 14.94
CA LEU A 196 8.62 -4.96 14.57
C LEU A 196 8.01 -5.40 13.23
N PHE A 197 6.68 -5.48 13.18
CA PHE A 197 5.89 -5.81 11.99
C PHE A 197 4.95 -4.65 11.69
N PHE A 198 5.05 -4.09 10.49
CA PHE A 198 4.30 -2.90 10.09
C PHE A 198 3.10 -3.31 9.25
N ILE A 199 1.89 -2.94 9.67
CA ILE A 199 0.64 -3.21 8.96
C ILE A 199 -0.09 -1.89 8.72
N ASP A 200 -1.00 -1.89 7.75
CA ASP A 200 -1.86 -0.74 7.41
C ASP A 200 -1.13 0.60 7.27
N THR A 201 0.13 0.55 6.83
CA THR A 201 0.99 1.72 6.59
C THR A 201 0.46 2.63 5.50
N VAL A 202 0.71 3.94 5.63
CA VAL A 202 0.32 4.94 4.64
C VAL A 202 1.53 5.69 4.09
N PHE A 203 1.94 5.34 2.87
CA PHE A 203 3.02 5.99 2.14
C PHE A 203 2.52 7.06 1.18
N TYR A 204 3.23 8.19 1.14
CA TYR A 204 3.10 9.23 0.13
C TYR A 204 4.42 9.44 -0.61
N ILE A 205 4.31 9.65 -1.93
CA ILE A 205 5.45 9.97 -2.79
C ILE A 205 5.46 11.47 -3.04
N GLU A 206 6.51 12.15 -2.60
CA GLU A 206 6.69 13.58 -2.82
C GLU A 206 7.11 13.88 -4.28
N PRO A 207 6.86 15.09 -4.80
CA PRO A 207 7.34 15.48 -6.13
C PRO A 207 8.86 15.34 -6.32
N THR A 208 9.64 15.49 -5.25
CA THR A 208 11.10 15.34 -5.24
C THR A 208 11.54 13.90 -5.54
N PHE A 209 10.70 12.89 -5.30
CA PHE A 209 10.98 11.50 -5.67
C PHE A 209 11.29 11.37 -7.17
N TRP A 210 10.56 12.11 -8.01
CA TRP A 210 10.67 12.06 -9.47
C TRP A 210 11.80 12.93 -10.02
N GLN A 211 12.45 13.72 -9.16
CA GLN A 211 13.63 14.48 -9.51
C GLN A 211 14.83 13.55 -9.37
N ILE A 212 15.24 12.96 -10.49
CA ILE A 212 16.55 12.33 -10.58
C ILE A 212 17.54 13.49 -10.68
N ASP A 213 18.36 13.68 -9.65
CA ASP A 213 19.52 14.57 -9.73
C ASP A 213 20.35 14.09 -10.93
N ARG A 214 20.44 14.95 -11.96
CA ARG A 214 21.25 14.68 -13.15
C ARG A 214 22.72 14.90 -12.86
#